data_AF-A0A0N8TSV1-F1
#
_entry.id   AF-A0A0N8TSV1-F1
#
_cell.length_a   1.000
_cell.length_b   1.000
_cell.length_c   1.000
_cell.angle_alpha   90.00
_cell.angle_beta   90.00
_cell.angle_gamma   90.00
#
_symmetry.space_group_name_H-M   'P 1'
#
loop_
_entity.id
_entity.type
_entity.pdbx_description
1 polymer ?
#
loop_
_entity_poly.entity_id
_entity_poly.type
_entity_poly.pdbx_seq_one_letter_code
_entity_poly.pdbx_strand_id
1 'polypeptide(L)'
;MSKDLRKNLIAAILSPLIALPVLGFCYFYAGIENYTSVSSLISGVGFGVSIGLGSLFYFYPLMFIYGLPISLLLQKLNLFKLPVVLILSILPVFLLSLFGEFNRETLVLHLLVLSMGLTSWLIYNKLR
;
A
#
# COMPACT_ATOMS: atom_id res chain seq x y z
N MET A 1 -11.80 1.13 -24.38
CA MET A 1 -10.77 1.28 -23.32
C MET A 1 -9.69 0.22 -23.55
N SER A 2 -8.40 0.58 -23.57
CA SER A 2 -7.32 -0.42 -23.73
C SER A 2 -7.37 -1.45 -22.59
N LYS A 3 -7.03 -2.71 -22.90
CA LYS A 3 -6.96 -3.79 -21.91
C LYS A 3 -6.03 -3.44 -20.75
N ASP A 4 -4.92 -2.77 -21.04
CA ASP A 4 -3.93 -2.35 -20.03
C ASP A 4 -4.49 -1.24 -19.14
N LEU A 5 -5.18 -0.26 -19.73
CA LEU A 5 -5.85 0.79 -18.96
C LEU A 5 -6.90 0.20 -18.01
N ARG A 6 -7.66 -0.82 -18.44
CA ARG A 6 -8.61 -1.53 -17.58
C ARG A 6 -7.92 -2.20 -16.40
N LYS A 7 -6.84 -2.93 -16.65
CA LYS A 7 -6.08 -3.62 -15.59
C LYS A 7 -5.51 -2.64 -14.57
N ASN A 8 -4.94 -1.53 -15.03
CA ASN A 8 -4.41 -0.50 -14.14
C ASN A 8 -5.50 0.20 -13.33
N LEU A 9 -6.68 0.44 -13.90
CA LEU A 9 -7.81 0.98 -13.14
C LEU A 9 -8.27 0.02 -12.05
N ILE A 10 -8.35 -1.29 -12.35
CA ILE A 10 -8.67 -2.31 -11.35
C ILE A 10 -7.60 -2.32 -10.25
N ALA A 11 -6.32 -2.29 -10.63
CA ALA A 11 -5.22 -2.20 -9.68
C ALA A 11 -5.29 -0.91 -8.84
N ALA A 12 -5.66 0.22 -9.42
CA ALA A 12 -5.79 1.49 -8.71
C ALA A 12 -6.93 1.46 -7.66
N ILE A 13 -8.01 0.74 -7.96
CA ILE A 13 -9.17 0.61 -7.06
C ILE A 13 -8.89 -0.40 -5.93
N LEU A 14 -8.26 -1.53 -6.26
CA LEU A 14 -8.10 -2.65 -5.33
C LEU A 14 -6.82 -2.58 -4.50
N SER A 15 -5.72 -2.06 -5.05
CA SER A 15 -4.43 -2.05 -4.33
C SER A 15 -4.50 -1.31 -2.99
N PRO A 16 -5.13 -0.13 -2.86
CA PRO A 16 -5.23 0.56 -1.57
C PRO A 16 -5.87 -0.27 -0.46
N LEU A 17 -6.78 -1.21 -0.80
CA LEU A 17 -7.45 -2.06 0.18
C LEU A 17 -6.50 -2.98 0.94
N ILE A 18 -5.28 -3.22 0.43
CA ILE A 18 -4.26 -3.99 1.15
C ILE A 18 -3.81 -3.30 2.45
N ALA A 19 -4.04 -1.99 2.60
CA ALA A 19 -3.72 -1.26 3.82
C ALA A 19 -4.43 -1.86 5.05
N LEU A 20 -5.63 -2.41 4.89
CA LEU A 20 -6.43 -2.99 5.97
C LEU A 20 -5.73 -4.21 6.60
N PRO A 21 -5.47 -5.31 5.85
CA PRO A 21 -4.80 -6.47 6.42
C PRO A 21 -3.36 -6.15 6.84
N VAL A 22 -2.66 -5.24 6.15
CA VAL A 22 -1.30 -4.84 6.54
C VAL A 22 -1.29 -4.15 7.90
N LEU A 23 -2.16 -3.16 8.13
CA LEU A 23 -2.23 -2.47 9.43
C LEU A 23 -2.80 -3.35 10.53
N GLY A 24 -3.79 -4.19 10.23
CA GLY A 24 -4.26 -5.22 11.16
C GLY A 24 -3.10 -6.11 11.63
N PHE A 25 -2.23 -6.54 10.71
CA PHE A 25 -1.05 -7.32 11.04
C PHE A 25 0.02 -6.53 11.80
N CYS A 26 0.26 -5.27 11.43
CA CYS A 26 1.18 -4.40 12.18
C CYS A 26 0.75 -4.24 13.64
N TYR A 27 -0.54 -4.02 13.90
CA TYR A 27 -1.08 -3.91 15.26
C TYR A 27 -1.09 -5.25 15.99
N PHE A 28 -1.40 -6.35 15.30
CA PHE A 28 -1.24 -7.69 15.85
C PHE A 28 0.20 -7.90 16.36
N TYR A 29 1.19 -7.66 15.51
CA TYR A 29 2.60 -7.86 15.86
C TYR A 29 3.06 -6.90 16.95
N ALA A 30 2.66 -5.62 16.88
CA ALA A 30 3.00 -4.59 17.85
C ALA A 30 2.57 -4.89 19.29
N GLY A 31 1.42 -5.55 19.44
CA GLY A 31 0.81 -5.84 20.73
C GLY A 31 1.01 -7.27 21.22
N ILE A 32 1.74 -8.11 20.48
CA ILE A 32 1.75 -9.57 20.70
C ILE A 32 2.18 -9.97 22.12
N GLU A 33 3.13 -9.25 22.70
CA GLU A 33 3.63 -9.47 24.06
C GLU A 33 2.72 -8.88 25.15
N ASN A 34 1.82 -7.96 24.77
CA ASN A 34 0.94 -7.22 25.68
C ASN A 34 -0.50 -7.75 25.70
N TYR A 35 -0.86 -8.67 24.80
CA TYR A 35 -2.20 -9.25 24.76
C TYR A 35 -2.40 -10.26 25.89
N THR A 36 -3.20 -9.88 26.87
CA THR A 36 -3.56 -10.73 28.02
C THR A 36 -4.80 -11.58 27.78
N SER A 37 -5.54 -11.32 26.68
CA SER A 37 -6.77 -12.04 26.33
C SER A 37 -7.06 -11.98 24.82
N VAL A 38 -7.85 -12.93 24.32
CA VAL A 38 -8.34 -12.92 22.93
C VAL A 38 -9.12 -11.64 22.61
N SER A 39 -9.90 -11.12 23.58
CA SER A 39 -10.63 -9.85 23.41
C SER A 39 -9.69 -8.67 23.19
N SER A 40 -8.58 -8.60 23.96
CA SER A 40 -7.59 -7.54 23.79
C SER A 40 -6.88 -7.60 22.43
N LEU A 41 -6.59 -8.80 21.94
CA LEU A 41 -6.05 -9.04 20.60
C LEU A 41 -7.02 -8.57 19.52
N ILE A 42 -8.29 -8.98 19.58
CA ILE A 42 -9.32 -8.58 18.60
C ILE A 42 -9.47 -7.06 18.60
N SER A 43 -9.47 -6.42 19.77
CA SER A 43 -9.54 -4.96 19.87
C SER A 43 -8.33 -4.28 19.24
N GLY A 44 -7.11 -4.77 19.48
CA GLY A 44 -5.89 -4.21 18.91
C GLY A 44 -5.84 -4.34 17.39
N VAL A 45 -6.16 -5.53 16.86
CA VAL A 45 -6.26 -5.76 15.41
C VAL A 45 -7.37 -4.92 14.79
N GLY A 46 -8.54 -4.86 15.44
CA GLY A 46 -9.68 -4.05 14.99
C GLY A 46 -9.34 -2.56 14.92
N PHE A 47 -8.58 -2.05 15.89
CA PHE A 47 -8.07 -0.68 15.86
C PHE A 47 -7.11 -0.46 14.67
N GLY A 48 -6.18 -1.39 14.43
CA GLY A 48 -5.29 -1.35 13.26
C GLY A 48 -6.05 -1.33 11.93
N VAL A 49 -7.06 -2.19 11.78
CA VAL A 49 -7.93 -2.20 10.59
C VAL A 49 -8.71 -0.88 10.45
N SER A 50 -9.17 -0.29 11.56
CA SER A 50 -9.86 1.00 11.56
C SER A 50 -8.96 2.15 11.09
N ILE A 51 -7.70 2.16 11.53
CA ILE A 51 -6.68 3.08 10.97
C ILE A 51 -6.47 2.80 9.49
N GLY A 52 -6.45 1.52 9.08
CA GLY A 52 -6.38 1.13 7.67
C GLY A 52 -7.51 1.73 6.84
N LEU A 53 -8.75 1.65 7.32
CA LEU A 53 -9.90 2.30 6.70
C LEU A 53 -9.73 3.82 6.61
N GLY A 54 -9.29 4.48 7.68
CA GLY A 54 -9.00 5.92 7.66
C GLY A 54 -7.91 6.29 6.66
N SER A 55 -6.88 5.45 6.52
CA SER A 55 -5.76 5.70 5.59
C SER A 55 -6.16 5.62 4.12
N LEU A 56 -7.27 4.94 3.78
CA LEU A 56 -7.77 4.86 2.41
C LEU A 56 -8.10 6.24 1.83
N PHE A 57 -8.53 7.20 2.66
CA PHE A 57 -8.77 8.58 2.23
C PHE A 57 -7.52 9.27 1.69
N TYR A 58 -6.33 8.82 2.11
CA TYR A 58 -5.05 9.31 1.60
C TYR A 58 -4.54 8.46 0.42
N PHE A 59 -4.61 7.14 0.53
CA PHE A 59 -4.03 6.24 -0.47
C PHE A 59 -4.81 6.17 -1.78
N TYR A 60 -6.13 6.36 -1.77
CA TYR A 60 -6.90 6.43 -3.02
C TYR A 60 -6.47 7.61 -3.90
N PRO A 61 -6.47 8.87 -3.41
CA PRO A 61 -5.93 9.99 -4.17
C PRO A 61 -4.50 9.76 -4.65
N LEU A 62 -3.61 9.26 -3.79
CA LEU A 62 -2.22 8.97 -4.16
C LEU A 62 -2.15 7.94 -5.31
N MET A 63 -2.97 6.90 -5.27
CA MET A 63 -3.00 5.88 -6.32
C MET A 63 -3.50 6.45 -7.65
N PHE A 64 -4.45 7.38 -7.66
CA PHE A 64 -4.95 8.00 -8.89
C PHE A 64 -4.04 9.10 -9.45
N ILE A 65 -3.42 9.91 -8.58
CA ILE A 65 -2.57 11.05 -8.99
C ILE A 65 -1.15 10.59 -9.33
N TYR A 66 -0.64 9.57 -8.64
CA TYR A 66 0.72 9.08 -8.81
C TYR A 66 0.76 7.64 -9.34
N GLY A 67 0.13 6.69 -8.63
CA GLY A 67 0.26 5.26 -8.92
C GLY A 67 -0.17 4.87 -10.35
N LEU A 68 -1.35 5.34 -10.78
CA LEU A 68 -1.93 5.04 -12.09
C LEU A 68 -1.12 5.67 -13.23
N PRO A 69 -0.82 6.99 -13.24
CA PRO A 69 0.02 7.59 -14.27
C PRO A 69 1.40 6.93 -14.41
N ILE A 70 2.07 6.65 -13.29
CA ILE A 70 3.38 5.98 -13.29
C ILE A 70 3.28 4.56 -13.85
N SER A 71 2.25 3.80 -13.46
CA SER A 71 2.03 2.44 -13.98
C SER A 71 1.85 2.43 -15.50
N LEU A 72 1.05 3.36 -16.03
CA LEU A 72 0.84 3.52 -17.47
C LEU A 72 2.12 3.95 -18.19
N LEU A 73 2.91 4.86 -17.60
CA LEU A 73 4.19 5.30 -18.15
C LEU A 73 5.19 4.14 -18.24
N LEU A 74 5.35 3.40 -17.14
CA LEU A 74 6.22 2.23 -17.08
C LEU A 74 5.85 1.17 -18.11
N GLN A 75 4.56 0.95 -18.36
CA GLN A 75 4.10 0.01 -19.37
C GLN A 75 4.44 0.47 -20.79
N LYS A 76 4.22 1.76 -21.09
CA LYS A 76 4.63 2.34 -22.39
C LYS A 76 6.13 2.20 -22.64
N LEU A 77 6.94 2.29 -21.59
CA LEU A 77 8.40 2.14 -21.66
C LEU A 77 8.90 0.69 -21.53
N ASN A 78 8.00 -0.30 -21.37
CA ASN A 78 8.34 -1.69 -21.10
C ASN A 78 9.21 -1.91 -19.84
N LEU A 79 9.00 -1.05 -18.84
CA LEU A 79 9.69 -1.02 -17.54
C LEU A 79 8.79 -1.44 -16.36
N PHE A 80 7.58 -1.94 -16.62
CA PHE A 80 6.65 -2.40 -15.58
C PHE A 80 7.07 -3.76 -14.98
N LYS A 81 8.24 -3.77 -14.33
CA LYS A 81 8.84 -4.92 -13.65
C LYS A 81 8.77 -4.70 -12.15
N LEU A 82 8.64 -5.78 -11.38
CA LEU A 82 8.45 -5.72 -9.93
C LEU A 82 9.49 -4.81 -9.22
N PRO A 83 10.81 -4.92 -9.46
CA PRO A 83 11.79 -4.07 -8.77
C PRO A 83 11.56 -2.58 -9.02
N VAL A 84 11.22 -2.21 -10.27
CA VAL A 84 10.96 -0.82 -10.66
C VAL A 84 9.69 -0.30 -10.01
N VAL A 85 8.63 -1.12 -9.97
CA VAL A 85 7.38 -0.76 -9.29
C VAL A 85 7.61 -0.53 -7.80
N LEU A 86 8.38 -1.40 -7.12
CA LEU A 86 8.65 -1.25 -5.69
C LEU A 86 9.46 0.01 -5.37
N ILE A 87 10.51 0.30 -6.16
CA ILE A 87 11.32 1.51 -6.00
C ILE A 87 10.44 2.76 -6.16
N LEU A 88 9.63 2.81 -7.21
CA LEU A 88 8.75 3.95 -7.47
C LEU A 88 7.60 4.05 -6.46
N SER A 89 7.15 2.95 -5.87
CA SER A 89 6.12 2.98 -4.84
C SER A 89 6.63 3.61 -3.54
N ILE A 90 7.89 3.38 -3.17
CA ILE A 90 8.51 4.02 -2.00
C ILE A 90 8.79 5.50 -2.25
N LEU A 91 9.12 5.88 -3.49
CA LEU A 91 9.68 7.19 -3.81
C LEU A 91 8.91 8.39 -3.21
N PRO A 92 7.56 8.49 -3.27
CA PRO A 92 6.84 9.59 -2.65
C PRO A 92 7.05 9.67 -1.13
N VAL A 93 7.01 8.53 -0.45
CA VAL A 93 7.19 8.46 1.01
C VAL A 93 8.65 8.72 1.38
N PHE A 94 9.60 8.21 0.61
CA PHE A 94 11.01 8.47 0.80
C PHE A 94 11.32 9.96 0.71
N LEU A 95 10.84 10.64 -0.35
CA LEU A 95 11.03 12.08 -0.52
C LEU A 95 10.40 12.88 0.62
N LEU A 96 9.21 12.51 1.08
CA LEU A 96 8.59 13.14 2.26
C LEU A 96 9.42 12.91 3.53
N SER A 97 9.98 11.71 3.70
CA SER A 97 10.78 11.36 4.88
C SER A 97 12.16 12.04 4.91
N LEU A 98 12.66 12.59 3.79
CA LEU A 98 13.88 13.40 3.81
C LEU A 98 13.73 14.71 4.60
N PHE A 99 12.49 15.18 4.78
CA PHE A 99 12.17 16.40 5.51
C PHE A 99 11.69 16.14 6.95
N GLY A 100 11.64 14.88 7.38
CA GLY A 100 11.13 14.48 8.68
C GLY A 100 12.09 13.53 9.40
N GLU A 101 11.78 13.22 10.66
CA GLU A 101 12.52 12.20 11.41
C GLU A 101 12.07 10.80 11.02
N PHE A 102 13.04 9.90 10.87
CA PHE A 102 12.75 8.49 10.66
C PHE A 102 12.23 7.87 11.94
N ASN A 103 10.91 7.65 12.01
CA ASN A 103 10.24 7.05 13.16
C ASN A 103 9.46 5.79 12.74
N ARG A 104 8.81 5.16 13.72
CA ARG A 104 8.01 3.96 13.52
C ARG A 104 6.87 4.17 12.50
N GLU A 105 6.26 5.34 12.49
CA GLU A 105 5.15 5.67 11.59
C GLU A 105 5.65 5.76 10.15
N THR A 106 6.80 6.39 9.93
CA THR A 106 7.49 6.45 8.65
C THR A 106 7.78 5.05 8.12
N LEU A 107 8.26 4.13 8.96
CA LEU A 107 8.48 2.73 8.58
C LEU A 107 7.17 2.04 8.13
N VAL A 108 6.08 2.24 8.87
CA VAL A 108 4.76 1.68 8.52
C VAL A 108 4.24 2.26 7.20
N LEU A 109 4.44 3.55 6.94
CA LEU A 109 4.09 4.18 5.66
C LEU A 109 4.87 3.57 4.49
N HIS A 110 6.17 3.30 4.66
CA HIS A 110 6.98 2.62 3.65
C HIS A 110 6.44 1.21 3.37
N LEU A 111 6.11 0.45 4.41
CA LEU A 111 5.53 -0.89 4.28
C LEU A 111 4.19 -0.86 3.53
N LEU A 112 3.36 0.14 3.81
CA LEU A 112 2.06 0.30 3.16
C LEU A 112 2.19 0.58 1.67
N VAL A 113 3.03 1.55 1.27
CA VAL A 113 3.20 1.87 -0.15
C VAL A 113 3.88 0.74 -0.92
N LEU A 114 4.82 0.02 -0.28
CA LEU A 114 5.39 -1.21 -0.83
C LEU A 114 4.34 -2.28 -1.07
N SER A 115 3.47 -2.51 -0.07
CA SER A 115 2.39 -3.48 -0.17
C SER A 115 1.44 -3.14 -1.30
N MET A 116 1.07 -1.86 -1.43
CA MET A 116 0.24 -1.39 -2.55
C MET A 116 0.92 -1.55 -3.90
N GLY A 117 2.21 -1.24 -4.02
CA GLY A 117 2.99 -1.45 -5.24
C GLY A 117 3.03 -2.92 -5.65
N LEU A 118 3.28 -3.80 -4.68
CA LEU A 118 3.27 -5.25 -4.88
C LEU A 118 1.88 -5.74 -5.32
N THR A 119 0.82 -5.32 -4.63
CA THR A 119 -0.56 -5.69 -4.97
C THR A 119 -0.93 -5.18 -6.36
N SER A 120 -0.56 -3.95 -6.72
CA SER A 120 -0.82 -3.38 -8.05
C SER A 120 -0.15 -4.21 -9.15
N TRP A 121 1.13 -4.54 -8.97
CA TRP A 121 1.87 -5.38 -9.89
C TRP A 121 1.27 -6.78 -10.01
N LEU A 122 0.89 -7.42 -8.90
CA LEU A 122 0.24 -8.73 -8.88
C LEU A 122 -1.09 -8.71 -9.62
N ILE A 123 -1.93 -7.72 -9.36
CA ILE A 123 -3.25 -7.56 -10.00
C ILE A 123 -3.08 -7.39 -11.51
N TYR A 124 -2.17 -6.52 -11.94
CA TYR A 124 -1.92 -6.29 -13.36
C TYR A 124 -1.42 -7.55 -14.08
N ASN A 125 -0.46 -8.28 -13.48
CA ASN A 125 0.11 -9.48 -14.09
C ASN A 125 -0.80 -10.71 -14.04
N LYS A 126 -1.65 -10.85 -13.01
CA LYS A 126 -2.51 -12.03 -12.84
C LYS A 126 -3.92 -11.89 -13.42
N LEU A 127 -4.46 -10.67 -13.56
CA LEU A 127 -5.70 -10.48 -14.32
C LEU A 127 -5.38 -10.70 -15.80
N ARG A 128 -5.76 -11.85 -16.35
CA ARG A 128 -5.50 -12.21 -17.75
C ARG A 128 -6.30 -11.34 -18.71
#